data_AF-B8AXL7-F1
#
_entry.id   AF-B8AXL7-F1
#
_cell.length_a   1.000
_cell.length_b   1.000
_cell.length_c   1.000
_cell.angle_alpha   90.00
_cell.angle_beta   90.00
_cell.angle_gamma   90.00
#
_symmetry.space_group_name_H-M   'P 1'
#
loop_
_entity.id
_entity.type
_entity.pdbx_description
1 polymer ?
#
loop_
_entity_poly.entity_id
_entity_poly.type
_entity_poly.pdbx_seq_one_letter_code
_entity_poly.pdbx_strand_id
1 'polypeptide(L)'
;MIRLATSPAYHRCFNDLAIAYPAVVVSVDYRLAPEHPFPAAYEDSATALAWVLSTADPWLATHGDLSRVFLANDSAGGNICHHLAMHHGLTSQHLLHRRGYSVAARTRRR
;
A
#
# COMPACT_ATOMS: atom_id res chain seq x y z
N MET A 1 17.67 8.98 -5.68
CA MET A 1 18.06 7.57 -5.55
C MET A 1 16.82 6.77 -5.22
N ILE A 2 16.36 5.92 -6.13
CA ILE A 2 15.23 5.01 -5.86
C ILE A 2 15.74 3.88 -4.97
N ARG A 3 14.97 3.46 -3.96
CA ARG A 3 15.29 2.28 -3.14
C ARG A 3 14.12 1.29 -3.22
N LEU A 4 14.46 0.01 -3.16
CA LEU A 4 13.52 -1.12 -3.21
C LEU A 4 12.81 -1.33 -1.86
N ALA A 5 11.72 -2.11 -1.86
CA ALA A 5 11.03 -2.54 -0.64
C ALA A 5 11.96 -3.32 0.30
N THR A 6 12.95 -4.01 -0.27
CA THR A 6 14.00 -4.75 0.41
C THR A 6 15.08 -3.87 1.07
N SER A 7 15.04 -2.54 0.91
CA SER A 7 16.05 -1.65 1.48
C SER A 7 15.97 -1.58 3.01
N PRO A 8 17.08 -1.74 3.76
CA PRO A 8 17.08 -1.67 5.22
C PRO A 8 16.55 -0.35 5.80
N ALA A 9 16.64 0.75 5.04
CA ALA A 9 16.08 2.04 5.42
C ALA A 9 14.54 2.03 5.38
N TYR A 10 13.95 1.56 4.27
CA TYR A 10 12.49 1.46 4.13
C TYR A 10 11.90 0.43 5.10
N HIS A 11 12.57 -0.71 5.28
CA HIS A 11 12.15 -1.71 6.28
C HIS A 11 12.07 -1.12 7.70
N ARG A 12 13.05 -0.31 8.12
CA ARG A 12 12.98 0.39 9.42
C ARG A 12 11.83 1.39 9.47
N CYS A 13 11.73 2.30 8.50
CA CYS A 13 10.66 3.31 8.47
C CYS A 13 9.26 2.69 8.49
N PHE A 14 9.04 1.57 7.79
CA PHE A 14 7.76 0.88 7.78
C PHE A 14 7.47 0.09 9.07
N ASN A 15 8.50 -0.47 9.74
CA ASN A 15 8.33 -1.05 11.07
C ASN A 15 7.97 0.04 12.10
N ASP A 16 8.65 1.19 12.08
CA ASP A 16 8.35 2.33 12.96
C ASP A 16 6.92 2.84 12.72
N LEU A 17 6.48 2.91 11.45
CA LEU A 17 5.12 3.26 11.07
C LEU A 17 4.09 2.24 11.60
N ALA A 18 4.37 0.93 11.47
CA ALA A 18 3.50 -0.15 11.96
C ALA A 18 3.38 -0.17 13.49
N ILE A 19 4.42 0.26 14.21
CA ILE A 19 4.41 0.42 15.68
C ILE A 19 3.57 1.66 16.07
N ALA A 20 3.82 2.81 15.42
CA ALA A 20 3.12 4.07 15.72
C ALA A 20 1.62 4.00 15.36
N TYR A 21 1.27 3.31 14.28
CA TYR A 21 -0.09 3.07 13.83
C TYR A 21 -0.29 1.55 13.71
N PRO A 22 -0.79 0.86 14.75
CA PRO A 22 -0.91 -0.60 14.78
C PRO A 22 -1.57 -1.20 13.54
N ALA A 23 -0.74 -1.60 12.57
CA ALA A 23 -1.15 -1.94 11.23
C ALA A 23 -0.21 -2.95 10.56
N VAL A 24 -0.81 -3.78 9.72
CA VAL A 24 -0.12 -4.62 8.74
C VAL A 24 0.30 -3.74 7.57
N VAL A 25 1.61 -3.56 7.39
CA VAL A 25 2.17 -2.84 6.22
C VAL A 25 2.49 -3.86 5.12
N VAL A 26 2.05 -3.57 3.90
CA VAL A 26 2.37 -4.36 2.70
C VAL A 26 3.28 -3.52 1.82
N SER A 27 4.58 -3.81 1.86
CA SER A 27 5.57 -3.12 1.00
C SER A 27 5.66 -3.82 -0.35
N VAL A 28 5.41 -3.09 -1.44
CA VAL A 28 5.40 -3.63 -2.80
C VAL A 28 6.78 -3.46 -3.44
N ASP A 29 7.42 -4.55 -3.83
CA ASP A 29 8.68 -4.53 -4.59
C ASP A 29 8.38 -4.45 -6.09
N TYR A 30 7.96 -3.26 -6.54
CA TYR A 30 7.55 -3.00 -7.92
C TYR A 30 8.75 -2.88 -8.88
N ARG A 31 8.53 -3.23 -10.15
CA ARG A 31 9.52 -3.13 -11.22
C ARG A 31 10.05 -1.71 -11.39
N LEU A 32 11.37 -1.55 -11.55
CA LEU A 32 12.04 -0.25 -11.67
C LEU A 32 12.42 0.10 -13.11
N ALA A 33 12.46 1.40 -13.39
CA ALA A 33 13.10 1.95 -14.58
C ALA A 33 14.63 2.11 -14.34
N PRO A 34 15.48 1.97 -15.38
CA PRO A 34 15.13 1.91 -16.81
C PRO A 34 14.68 0.53 -17.34
N GLU A 35 14.93 -0.56 -16.62
CA GLU A 35 14.69 -1.94 -17.09
C GLU A 35 13.21 -2.21 -17.40
N HIS A 36 12.33 -1.59 -16.61
CA HIS A 36 10.89 -1.61 -16.79
C HIS A 36 10.36 -0.16 -16.73
N PRO A 37 10.24 0.51 -17.89
CA PRO A 37 9.75 1.89 -17.94
C PRO A 37 8.26 1.99 -17.58
N PHE A 38 7.76 3.23 -17.54
CA PHE A 38 6.32 3.50 -17.36
C PHE A 38 5.47 2.67 -18.35
N PRO A 39 4.36 2.04 -17.91
CA PRO A 39 3.70 2.16 -16.61
C PRO A 39 4.02 1.06 -15.57
N ALA A 40 5.04 0.21 -15.77
CA ALA A 40 5.25 -1.04 -15.03
C ALA A 40 5.06 -0.94 -13.49
N ALA A 41 5.68 0.05 -12.83
CA ALA A 41 5.59 0.23 -11.38
C ALA A 41 4.16 0.50 -10.87
N TYR A 42 3.31 1.12 -11.70
CA TYR A 42 1.91 1.41 -11.38
C TYR A 42 1.05 0.15 -11.53
N GLU A 43 1.30 -0.66 -12.56
CA GLU A 43 0.63 -1.95 -12.78
C GLU A 43 0.89 -2.93 -11.62
N ASP A 44 2.15 -3.04 -11.20
CA ASP A 44 2.54 -3.92 -10.09
C ASP A 44 1.87 -3.49 -8.79
N SER A 45 1.83 -2.18 -8.54
CA SER A 45 1.23 -1.61 -7.33
C SER A 45 -0.31 -1.69 -7.34
N ALA A 46 -0.94 -1.59 -8.51
CA ALA A 46 -2.37 -1.83 -8.70
C ALA A 46 -2.74 -3.31 -8.49
N THR A 47 -1.90 -4.23 -8.99
CA THR A 47 -2.04 -5.67 -8.81
C THR A 47 -1.88 -6.06 -7.33
N ALA A 48 -0.88 -5.49 -6.65
CA ALA A 48 -0.69 -5.70 -5.22
C ALA A 48 -1.86 -5.15 -4.38
N LEU A 49 -2.41 -3.98 -4.72
CA LEU A 49 -3.60 -3.44 -4.06
C LEU A 49 -4.83 -4.33 -4.28
N ALA A 50 -5.04 -4.83 -5.50
CA ALA A 50 -6.12 -5.77 -5.81
C ALA A 50 -5.96 -7.08 -5.01
N TRP A 51 -4.75 -7.62 -4.89
CA TRP A 51 -4.44 -8.79 -4.06
C TRP A 51 -4.76 -8.54 -2.58
N VAL A 52 -4.35 -7.41 -2.01
CA VAL A 52 -4.68 -7.03 -0.61
C VAL A 52 -6.20 -6.98 -0.39
N LEU A 53 -6.93 -6.34 -1.30
CA LEU A 53 -8.38 -6.17 -1.19
C LEU A 53 -9.16 -7.48 -1.46
N SER A 54 -8.58 -8.42 -2.20
CA SER A 54 -9.22 -9.70 -2.55
C SER A 54 -9.38 -10.68 -1.38
N THR A 55 -8.72 -10.44 -0.24
CA THR A 55 -8.57 -11.40 0.88
C THR A 55 -7.95 -12.76 0.50
N ALA A 56 -7.29 -12.87 -0.65
CA ALA A 56 -6.71 -14.13 -1.13
C ALA A 56 -5.63 -14.71 -0.20
N ASP A 57 -4.97 -13.89 0.61
CA ASP A 57 -4.01 -14.33 1.62
C ASP A 57 -4.70 -14.57 2.98
N PRO A 58 -4.69 -15.81 3.53
CA PRO A 58 -5.37 -16.11 4.79
C PRO A 58 -4.79 -15.40 6.01
N TRP A 59 -3.49 -15.09 6.01
CA TRP A 59 -2.86 -14.41 7.13
C TRP A 59 -3.30 -12.94 7.15
N LEU A 60 -3.29 -12.27 6.00
CA LEU A 60 -3.76 -10.90 5.83
C LEU A 60 -5.27 -10.79 6.10
N ALA A 61 -6.08 -11.74 5.63
CA ALA A 61 -7.52 -11.80 5.91
C ALA A 61 -7.83 -11.93 7.42
N THR A 62 -6.96 -12.63 8.17
CA THR A 62 -7.08 -12.82 9.62
C THR A 62 -6.63 -11.60 10.42
N HIS A 63 -5.50 -10.99 10.05
CA HIS A 63 -4.85 -9.94 10.85
C HIS A 63 -5.21 -8.50 10.42
N GLY A 64 -5.59 -8.31 9.15
CA GLY A 64 -5.92 -7.01 8.57
C GLY A 64 -7.37 -6.57 8.75
N ASP A 65 -7.56 -5.26 8.85
CA ASP A 65 -8.85 -4.56 8.77
C ASP A 65 -8.99 -3.87 7.42
N LEU A 66 -9.62 -4.56 6.45
CA LEU A 66 -9.88 -4.01 5.11
C LEU A 66 -10.96 -2.91 5.08
N SER A 67 -11.65 -2.62 6.20
CA SER A 67 -12.47 -1.40 6.30
C SER A 67 -11.62 -0.14 6.49
N ARG A 68 -10.30 -0.31 6.65
CA ARG A 68 -9.31 0.73 6.96
C ARG A 68 -8.03 0.51 6.17
N VAL A 69 -8.15 0.61 4.84
CA VAL A 69 -7.03 0.62 3.90
C VAL A 69 -6.68 2.06 3.51
N PHE A 70 -5.40 2.25 3.22
CA PHE A 70 -4.70 3.51 3.05
C PHE A 70 -3.60 3.23 1.96
N LEU A 71 -3.03 4.18 1.17
CA LEU A 71 -1.90 4.03 0.19
C LEU A 71 -0.66 4.97 0.42
N ALA A 72 0.59 4.48 0.63
CA ALA A 72 1.77 5.21 1.15
C ALA A 72 3.02 5.05 0.30
N ASN A 73 3.72 6.16 0.10
CA ASN A 73 5.18 6.19 0.00
C ASN A 73 5.67 7.63 0.09
N ASP A 74 6.98 7.83 0.09
CA ASP A 74 7.62 9.11 -0.25
C ASP A 74 8.06 9.14 -1.73
N SER A 75 8.55 10.31 -2.18
CA SER A 75 9.22 10.49 -3.46
C SER A 75 8.42 9.89 -4.66
N ALA A 76 9.07 9.12 -5.54
CA ALA A 76 8.45 8.47 -6.69
C ALA A 76 7.29 7.54 -6.31
N GLY A 77 7.38 6.82 -5.18
CA GLY A 77 6.29 5.97 -4.71
C GLY A 77 5.06 6.77 -4.25
N GLY A 78 5.25 8.02 -3.80
CA GLY A 78 4.15 8.94 -3.51
C GLY A 78 3.33 9.29 -4.76
N ASN A 79 3.98 9.40 -5.93
CA ASN A 79 3.29 9.56 -7.20
C ASN A 79 2.47 8.31 -7.57
N ILE A 80 3.03 7.11 -7.39
CA ILE A 80 2.30 5.84 -7.57
C ILE A 80 1.07 5.80 -6.66
N CYS A 81 1.21 6.14 -5.38
CA CYS A 81 0.08 6.15 -4.44
C CYS A 81 -1.01 7.16 -4.81
N HIS A 82 -0.62 8.34 -5.32
CA HIS A 82 -1.56 9.33 -5.84
C HIS A 82 -2.30 8.80 -7.09
N HIS A 83 -1.59 8.21 -8.05
CA HIS A 83 -2.19 7.61 -9.24
C HIS A 83 -3.19 6.51 -8.87
N LEU A 84 -2.80 5.56 -8.00
CA LEU A 84 -3.70 4.51 -7.52
C LEU A 84 -4.95 5.08 -6.83
N ALA A 85 -4.81 6.12 -5.99
CA ALA A 85 -5.94 6.76 -5.32
C ALA A 85 -6.92 7.46 -6.28
N MET A 86 -6.45 7.92 -7.45
CA MET A 86 -7.28 8.58 -8.47
C MET A 86 -7.90 7.58 -9.47
N HIS A 87 -7.22 6.47 -9.76
CA HIS A 87 -7.65 5.51 -10.79
C HIS A 87 -8.37 4.27 -10.25
N HIS A 88 -8.12 3.84 -9.01
CA HIS A 88 -8.99 2.84 -8.36
C HIS A 88 -10.28 3.49 -7.89
N GLY A 89 -11.37 3.16 -8.57
CA GLY A 89 -12.73 3.60 -8.24
C GLY A 89 -13.25 3.04 -6.90
N LEU A 90 -12.68 3.49 -5.78
CA LEU A 90 -13.30 3.43 -4.45
C LEU A 90 -14.53 4.35 -4.34
N THR A 91 -14.89 5.01 -5.45
CA THR A 91 -16.14 5.74 -5.72
C THR A 91 -17.36 4.81 -5.80
N SER A 92 -17.62 4.03 -4.75
CA SER A 92 -18.94 3.44 -4.48
C SER A 92 -19.52 4.11 -3.24
N GLN A 93 -20.76 4.59 -3.40
CA GLN A 93 -21.45 5.41 -2.41
C GLN A 93 -21.66 4.63 -1.10
N HIS A 94 -20.88 4.95 -0.04
CA HIS A 94 -21.24 4.83 1.39
C HIS A 94 -20.15 5.31 2.37
N LEU A 95 -18.94 5.67 1.92
CA LEU A 95 -17.80 6.00 2.78
C LEU A 95 -17.39 7.49 2.76
N LEU A 96 -18.33 8.39 3.05
CA LEU A 96 -18.12 9.85 3.11
C LEU A 96 -17.26 10.35 4.30
N HIS A 97 -16.57 9.47 5.04
CA HIS A 97 -15.87 9.87 6.25
C HIS A 97 -14.60 9.06 6.62
N ARG A 98 -13.57 9.08 5.77
CA ARG A 98 -12.17 8.91 6.22
C ARG A 98 -11.18 9.64 5.30
N ARG A 99 -10.26 10.38 5.92
CA ARG A 99 -9.13 11.04 5.26
C ARG A 99 -7.87 10.17 5.37
N GLY A 100 -7.00 10.31 4.38
CA GLY A 100 -5.64 9.81 4.39
C GLY A 100 -5.49 8.51 3.59
N TYR A 101 -4.35 8.41 2.91
CA TYR A 101 -3.90 7.19 2.24
C TYR A 101 -2.41 7.02 2.62
N SER A 102 -2.07 5.85 3.17
CA SER A 102 -0.74 5.34 3.57
C SER A 102 -0.72 3.77 3.70
N VAL A 103 -0.05 2.96 2.84
CA VAL A 103 -0.21 1.47 2.68
C VAL A 103 -0.06 0.76 4.01
N ALA A 104 -1.21 0.44 4.58
CA ALA A 104 -1.34 -0.15 5.89
C ALA A 104 -2.80 -0.58 6.05
N ALA A 105 -3.04 -1.86 6.35
CA ALA A 105 -4.33 -2.33 6.85
C ALA A 105 -4.23 -2.35 8.38
N ARG A 106 -5.10 -1.64 9.10
CA ARG A 106 -5.01 -1.60 10.57
C ARG A 106 -5.08 -3.03 11.15
N THR A 107 -4.26 -3.35 12.13
CA THR A 107 -4.30 -4.67 12.78
C THR A 107 -5.59 -4.77 13.58
N ARG A 108 -6.35 -5.86 13.41
CA ARG A 108 -7.49 -6.14 14.28
C ARG A 108 -7.00 -6.28 15.72
N ARG A 109 -7.49 -5.43 16.63
CA ARG A 109 -7.34 -5.70 18.07
C ARG A 109 -8.23 -6.90 18.41
N ARG A 110 -7.71 -7.80 19.25
CA ARG A 110 -8.53 -8.73 20.03
C ARG A 110 -9.43 -7.94 20.98
#